data_AF-A0A0M2UTK5-F1
#
_entry.id   AF-A0A0M2UTK5-F1
#
_cell.length_a   1.000
_cell.length_b   1.000
_cell.length_c   1.000
_cell.angle_alpha   90.00
_cell.angle_beta   90.00
_cell.angle_gamma   90.00
#
_symmetry.space_group_name_H-M   'P 1'
#
loop_
_entity.id
_entity.type
_entity.pdbx_description
1 polymer ?
#
loop_
_entity_poly.entity_id
_entity_poly.type
_entity_poly.pdbx_seq_one_letter_code
_entity_poly.pdbx_strand_id
1 'polypeptide(L)'
;MFTPSSWQSVVSKIEQHSFADMKARQFQRLFFSAAQKIPECDPQGRILIPQILKDYAKIKKNVVIAGLNRRIEIWNEKSWNDFTSEYGKAYEEIAEGLF
;
A
#
# COMPACT_ATOMS: atom_id res chain seq x y z
N MET A 1 3.01 3.11 1.58
CA MET A 1 3.38 4.42 2.17
C MET A 1 3.67 5.40 1.04
N PHE A 2 3.13 6.62 1.16
CA PHE A 2 3.21 7.66 0.14
C PHE A 2 3.88 8.90 0.70
N THR A 3 4.53 9.69 -0.15
CA THR A 3 4.83 11.09 0.17
C THR A 3 3.53 11.88 0.30
N PRO A 4 3.51 13.02 1.01
CA PRO A 4 2.31 13.86 1.10
C PRO A 4 1.75 14.26 -0.28
N SER A 5 2.61 14.62 -1.23
CA SER A 5 2.21 14.99 -2.60
C SER A 5 1.60 13.82 -3.38
N SER A 6 2.17 12.62 -3.26
CA SER A 6 1.63 11.43 -3.91
C SER A 6 0.33 10.96 -3.25
N TRP A 7 0.21 11.09 -1.92
CA TRP A 7 -1.03 10.81 -1.20
C TRP A 7 -2.16 11.72 -1.67
N GLN A 8 -1.92 13.03 -1.80
CA GLN A 8 -2.93 13.96 -2.30
C GLN A 8 -3.43 13.56 -3.69
N SER A 9 -2.52 13.12 -4.56
CA SER A 9 -2.87 12.63 -5.90
C SER A 9 -3.77 11.38 -5.85
N VAL A 10 -3.58 10.51 -4.86
CA VAL A 10 -4.43 9.31 -4.65
C VAL A 10 -5.80 9.73 -4.13
N VAL A 11 -5.86 10.60 -3.12
CA VAL A 11 -7.10 11.12 -2.54
C VAL A 11 -7.97 11.76 -3.62
N SER A 12 -7.42 12.69 -4.41
CA SER A 12 -8.17 13.38 -5.46
C SER A 12 -8.75 12.44 -6.51
N LYS A 13 -8.09 11.32 -6.82
CA LYS A 13 -8.65 10.30 -7.72
C LYS A 13 -9.84 9.56 -7.09
N ILE A 14 -9.74 9.21 -5.80
CA ILE A 14 -10.81 8.52 -5.09
C ILE A 14 -12.04 9.42 -4.90
N GLU A 15 -11.83 10.73 -4.75
CA GLU A 15 -12.89 11.74 -4.62
C GLU A 15 -13.63 12.04 -5.93
N GLN A 16 -13.07 11.68 -7.10
CA GLN A 16 -13.75 11.84 -8.39
C GLN A 16 -14.95 10.89 -8.55
N HIS A 17 -15.06 9.86 -7.71
CA HIS A 17 -16.20 8.95 -7.72
C HIS A 17 -17.42 9.56 -7.00
N SER A 18 -18.61 9.30 -7.53
CA SER A 18 -19.86 9.87 -7.01
C SER A 18 -20.13 9.46 -5.56
N PHE A 19 -20.38 10.45 -4.70
CA PHE A 19 -20.81 10.22 -3.32
C PHE A 19 -22.16 9.48 -3.25
N ALA A 20 -22.97 9.49 -4.32
CA ALA A 20 -24.26 8.81 -4.37
C ALA A 20 -24.10 7.29 -4.57
N ASP A 21 -22.96 6.82 -5.08
CA ASP A 21 -22.68 5.40 -5.25
C ASP A 21 -22.37 4.73 -3.89
N MET A 22 -23.15 3.71 -3.56
CA MET A 22 -22.98 2.92 -2.34
C MET A 22 -21.61 2.22 -2.30
N LYS A 23 -21.15 1.67 -3.43
CA LYS A 23 -19.87 0.97 -3.52
C LYS A 23 -18.70 1.94 -3.33
N ALA A 24 -18.79 3.14 -3.93
CA ALA A 24 -17.79 4.19 -3.74
C ALA A 24 -17.66 4.58 -2.27
N ARG A 25 -18.78 4.80 -1.56
CA ARG A 25 -18.76 5.11 -0.12
C ARG A 25 -18.19 3.98 0.73
N GLN A 26 -18.51 2.73 0.41
CA GLN A 26 -17.95 1.56 1.10
C GLN A 26 -16.44 1.48 0.92
N PHE A 27 -15.96 1.64 -0.32
CA PHE A 27 -14.53 1.67 -0.62
C PHE A 27 -13.80 2.80 0.11
N GLN A 28 -14.34 4.04 0.07
CA GLN A 28 -13.76 5.18 0.77
C GLN A 28 -13.64 4.92 2.28
N ARG A 29 -14.68 4.37 2.91
CA ARG A 29 -14.64 4.01 4.34
C ARG A 29 -13.51 3.04 4.63
N LEU A 30 -13.44 1.93 3.90
CA LEU A 30 -12.42 0.89 4.12
C LEU A 30 -11.01 1.42 3.86
N PHE A 31 -10.81 2.14 2.76
CA PHE A 31 -9.52 2.65 2.35
C PHE A 31 -9.00 3.72 3.31
N PHE A 32 -9.81 4.73 3.62
CA PHE A 32 -9.39 5.85 4.47
C PHE A 32 -9.38 5.49 5.97
N SER A 33 -10.22 4.56 6.44
CA SER A 33 -10.14 4.10 7.84
C SER A 33 -8.83 3.39 8.16
N ALA A 34 -8.22 2.76 7.15
CA ALA A 34 -6.92 2.11 7.27
C ALA A 34 -5.74 3.07 7.02
N ALA A 35 -5.99 4.29 6.52
CA ALA A 35 -4.93 5.24 6.26
C ALA A 35 -4.52 5.95 7.57
N GLN A 36 -3.23 5.97 7.86
CA GLN A 36 -2.69 6.69 9.01
C GLN A 36 -1.54 7.60 8.60
N LYS A 37 -1.52 8.82 9.14
CA LYS A 37 -0.36 9.69 9.03
C LYS A 37 0.76 9.07 9.85
N ILE A 38 1.85 8.71 9.19
CA ILE A 38 3.05 8.23 9.87
C ILE A 38 3.80 9.47 10.40
N PRO A 39 4.22 9.47 11.68
CA PRO A 39 5.04 10.54 12.23
C PRO A 39 6.35 10.67 11.45
N GLU A 40 7.03 11.81 11.62
CA GLU A 40 8.33 12.03 11.00
C GLU A 40 9.31 10.93 11.40
N CYS A 41 10.20 10.59 10.45
CA CYS A 41 11.30 9.69 10.75
C CYS A 41 12.12 10.26 11.90
N ASP A 42 12.59 9.38 12.77
CA ASP A 42 13.58 9.81 13.75
C ASP A 42 14.93 10.18 13.06
N PRO A 43 15.90 10.75 13.78
CA PRO A 43 17.19 11.14 13.20
C PRO A 43 18.00 9.97 12.60
N GLN A 44 17.63 8.71 12.90
CA GLN A 44 18.25 7.51 12.33
C GLN A 44 17.48 6.98 11.11
N GLY A 45 16.43 7.69 10.67
CA GLY A 45 15.60 7.30 9.53
C GLY A 45 14.59 6.21 9.85
N ARG A 46 14.30 5.93 11.13
CA ARG A 46 13.34 4.89 11.53
C ARG A 46 11.93 5.44 11.52
N ILE A 47 10.98 4.61 11.10
CA ILE A 47 9.55 4.88 11.15
C ILE A 47 8.86 3.93 12.13
N LEU A 48 7.92 4.44 12.91
CA LEU A 48 7.06 3.60 13.73
C LEU A 48 5.82 3.22 12.93
N ILE A 49 5.64 1.93 12.67
CA ILE A 49 4.44 1.40 12.02
C ILE A 49 3.38 1.10 13.10
N PRO A 50 2.20 1.74 13.03
CA PRO A 50 1.08 1.47 13.93
C PRO A 50 0.69 -0.01 14.00
N GLN A 51 0.28 -0.48 15.18
CA GLN A 51 -0.04 -1.90 15.41
C GLN A 51 -1.12 -2.42 14.46
N ILE A 52 -2.18 -1.63 14.24
CA ILE A 52 -3.27 -1.98 13.31
C ILE A 52 -2.78 -2.30 11.89
N LEU A 53 -1.76 -1.59 11.40
CA LEU A 53 -1.18 -1.83 10.07
C LEU A 53 -0.29 -3.05 10.05
N LYS A 54 0.46 -3.30 11.14
CA LYS A 54 1.24 -4.53 11.30
C LYS A 54 0.35 -5.77 11.34
N ASP A 55 -0.77 -5.69 12.05
CA ASP A 55 -1.75 -6.78 12.16
C ASP A 55 -2.40 -7.06 10.79
N TYR A 56 -2.84 -6.00 10.10
CA TYR A 56 -3.39 -6.09 8.74
C TYR A 56 -2.41 -6.76 7.77
N ALA A 57 -1.15 -6.32 7.76
CA ALA A 57 -0.10 -6.85 6.89
C ALA A 57 0.54 -8.16 7.41
N LYS A 58 0.07 -8.69 8.56
CA LYS A 58 0.61 -9.88 9.24
C LYS A 58 2.12 -9.80 9.51
N ILE A 59 2.62 -8.59 9.78
CA ILE A 59 4.04 -8.34 10.07
C ILE A 59 4.34 -8.77 11.52
N LYS A 60 5.21 -9.78 11.66
CA LYS A 60 5.68 -10.27 12.96
C LYS A 60 7.13 -9.90 13.27
N LYS A 61 8.03 -10.05 12.28
CA LYS A 61 9.47 -9.84 12.48
C LYS A 61 10.14 -9.31 11.22
N ASN A 62 10.27 -10.15 10.20
CA ASN A 62 10.94 -9.79 8.95
C ASN A 62 9.97 -9.08 8.01
N VAL A 63 10.48 -8.03 7.36
CA VAL A 63 9.73 -7.22 6.41
C VAL A 63 10.51 -7.06 5.11
N VAL A 64 9.79 -6.90 4.01
CA VAL A 64 10.34 -6.49 2.72
C VAL A 64 9.84 -5.09 2.41
N ILE A 65 10.75 -4.20 2.00
CA ILE A 65 10.41 -2.88 1.50
C ILE A 65 10.51 -2.92 -0.03
N ALA A 66 9.36 -2.81 -0.69
CA ALA A 66 9.29 -2.78 -2.16
C ALA A 66 9.08 -1.35 -2.64
N GLY A 67 9.94 -0.87 -3.54
CA GLY A 67 9.79 0.44 -4.18
C GLY A 67 8.88 0.36 -5.41
N LEU A 68 7.80 1.14 -5.44
CA LEU A 68 6.84 1.20 -6.55
C LEU A 68 6.66 2.65 -7.03
N ASN A 69 7.76 3.23 -7.52
CA ASN A 69 7.86 4.59 -8.05
C ASN A 69 7.40 5.67 -7.05
N ARG A 70 6.09 5.96 -6.99
CA ARG A 70 5.51 7.03 -6.16
C ARG A 70 5.15 6.59 -4.74
N ARG A 71 5.39 5.33 -4.40
CA ARG A 71 5.14 4.75 -3.09
C ARG A 71 6.16 3.68 -2.76
N ILE A 72 6.32 3.40 -1.47
CA ILE A 72 6.90 2.15 -1.01
C ILE A 72 5.81 1.27 -0.43
N GLU A 73 5.98 -0.03 -0.53
CA GLU A 73 5.15 -1.02 0.15
C GLU A 73 5.96 -1.75 1.21
N ILE A 74 5.30 -2.10 2.30
CA ILE A 74 5.90 -2.82 3.42
C ILE A 74 5.16 -4.12 3.54
N TRP A 75 5.87 -5.21 3.31
CA TRP A 75 5.32 -6.55 3.25
C TRP A 75 5.84 -7.39 4.40
N ASN A 76 5.03 -8.32 4.88
CA ASN A 76 5.56 -9.49 5.58
C ASN A 76 6.39 -10.32 4.60
N GLU A 77 7.60 -10.71 5.00
CA GLU A 77 8.55 -11.45 4.15
C GLU A 77 7.94 -12.71 3.52
N LYS A 78 7.21 -13.51 4.29
CA LYS A 78 6.56 -14.71 3.75
C LYS A 78 5.54 -14.36 2.67
N SER A 79 4.71 -13.35 2.93
CA SER A 79 3.68 -12.92 1.98
C SER A 79 4.29 -12.39 0.67
N TRP A 80 5.43 -11.70 0.75
CA TRP A 80 6.18 -11.26 -0.42
C TRP A 80 6.76 -12.43 -1.21
N ASN A 81 7.35 -13.42 -0.54
CA ASN A 81 7.91 -14.60 -1.20
C ASN A 81 6.82 -15.44 -1.89
N ASP A 82 5.68 -15.61 -1.23
CA ASP A 82 4.53 -16.31 -1.80
C ASP A 82 4.03 -15.55 -3.07
N PHE A 83 3.85 -14.21 -2.98
CA PHE A 83 3.47 -13.36 -4.12
C PHE A 83 4.46 -13.43 -5.29
N THR A 84 5.76 -13.28 -5.02
CA THR A 84 6.79 -13.30 -6.08
C THR A 84 7.01 -14.68 -6.67
N SER A 85 6.78 -15.76 -5.91
CA SER A 85 6.84 -17.11 -6.45
C SER A 85 5.69 -17.40 -7.42
N GLU A 86 4.48 -16.93 -7.07
CA GLU A 86 3.27 -17.08 -7.88
C GLU A 86 3.32 -16.23 -9.15
N TYR A 87 3.58 -14.92 -9.01
CA TYR A 87 3.48 -13.98 -10.13
C TYR A 87 4.81 -13.67 -10.81
N GLY A 88 5.95 -13.98 -10.18
CA GLY A 88 7.27 -13.72 -10.78
C GLY A 88 7.53 -14.55 -12.03
N LYS A 89 6.91 -15.73 -12.15
CA LYS A 89 6.98 -16.56 -13.37
C LYS A 89 6.04 -16.08 -14.47
N ALA A 90 4.94 -15.42 -14.10
CA ALA A 90 3.97 -14.83 -15.01
C ALA A 90 4.35 -13.41 -15.44
N TYR A 91 5.56 -12.93 -15.09
CA TYR A 91 5.96 -11.56 -15.37
C TYR A 91 5.85 -11.19 -16.86
N GLU A 92 6.31 -12.08 -17.74
CA GLU A 92 6.26 -11.88 -19.20
C GLU A 92 4.81 -11.83 -19.70
N GLU A 93 3.96 -12.77 -19.27
CA GLU A 93 2.53 -12.80 -19.62
C GLU A 93 1.78 -11.55 -19.10
N ILE A 94 2.08 -11.11 -17.88
CA ILE A 94 1.51 -9.88 -17.30
C ILE A 94 1.99 -8.65 -18.08
N ALA A 95 3.27 -8.62 -18.48
CA ALA A 95 3.82 -7.51 -19.25
C ALA A 95 3.19 -7.41 -20.65
N GLU A 96 2.96 -8.54 -21.33
CA GLU A 96 2.27 -8.59 -22.62
C GLU A 96 0.82 -8.11 -22.54
N GLY A 97 0.13 -8.30 -21.41
CA GLY A 97 -1.24 -7.78 -21.24
C GLY A 97 -1.33 -6.27 -21.01
N LEU A 98 -0.21 -5.59 -20.76
CA LEU A 98 -0.15 -4.17 -20.40
C LEU A 98 0.25 -3.25 -21.56
N PHE A 99 0.80 -3.81 -22.66
CA PHE A 99 1.28 -3.09 -23.84
C PHE A 99 0.81 -3.76 -25.13
#